data_AF-A0A7C6JN64-F1
#
_entry.id   AF-A0A7C6JN64-F1
#
_cell.length_a   1.000
_cell.length_b   1.000
_cell.length_c   1.000
_cell.angle_alpha   90.00
_cell.angle_beta   90.00
_cell.angle_gamma   90.00
#
_symmetry.space_group_name_H-M   'P 1'
#
loop_
_entity.id
_entity.type
_entity.pdbx_description
1 polymer ?
#
loop_
_entity_poly.entity_id
_entity_poly.type
_entity_poly.pdbx_seq_one_letter_code
_entity_poly.pdbx_strand_id
1 'polypeptide(L)'
;MERELKLTMAVPLSMKSGDSQKQEKRQQKRLTRRRILLVWSAVTFLVLGTFIIQAGRNRAPQAAVLKDLPAANLLGSYSLGSVENDIDSPEPVPEQDALAMAGNEELQPTTEKESEPDAPAETQLPPSEETPNEPETSVLPTNAELNTYSETAPVTYYAQSGDSLGVLAVRFGVDISDIQGRGDLAADQLIPEGQVLFIPNRLENTSPNQKVFPDSEIVNSPSAVGFDVETYVNNAGGFLSRYTEVLYRTGTATGAQIVEKVATEYSIHPRLLLALIEHRSGWVYGEPQSPNQKAFPLGILDVNRPGLYNQLQETAGTLGTGYYGWREGRTVVLTFKDGETLRLAAELNAGSVALMHFFARESTLAEWLEQIYGETCFANTYTRMFDDPWRIAAQYEPLITADVVQPELVLPFSEGVVWTMTVGPHAAWGVVDVRAALDFSPPKSVPGCEKSYSWVTSSSDGYVVRSENGTVVVDLDGDGNEETGWVIVYLHIATEGRVPVGTWLAQGDNIGHPSCEGGISTGSHLHIARKYNGEWVPADGPMPFIMSGWRAVMDPISLGGWLVRGDEVVTADLYGVPSSHISR
;
A
#
# COMPACT_ATOMS: atom_id res chain seq x y z
N MET A 1 15.47 -30.65 -82.50
CA MET A 1 15.20 -30.02 -81.20
C MET A 1 13.93 -29.21 -81.39
N GLU A 2 12.91 -29.31 -80.55
CA GLU A 2 12.80 -30.00 -79.25
C GLU A 2 11.70 -31.09 -79.30
N ARG A 3 11.61 -31.94 -78.26
CA ARG A 3 10.54 -32.93 -78.09
C ARG A 3 9.93 -32.78 -76.72
N GLU A 4 8.62 -32.54 -76.65
CA GLU A 4 7.87 -32.64 -75.41
C GLU A 4 7.69 -34.11 -74.97
N LEU A 5 7.54 -34.29 -73.65
CA LEU A 5 7.17 -35.56 -73.01
C LEU A 5 6.06 -35.29 -72.00
N LYS A 6 4.89 -35.93 -72.18
CA LYS A 6 3.81 -35.92 -71.18
C LYS A 6 4.05 -37.00 -70.13
N LEU A 7 3.75 -36.66 -68.88
CA LEU A 7 3.86 -37.52 -67.71
C LEU A 7 2.47 -38.04 -67.29
N THR A 8 2.36 -39.33 -66.95
CA THR A 8 1.30 -39.86 -66.08
C THR A 8 1.83 -41.05 -65.29
N MET A 9 1.74 -41.01 -63.95
CA MET A 9 1.87 -42.16 -63.07
C MET A 9 0.83 -42.07 -61.94
N ALA A 10 0.31 -43.23 -61.52
CA ALA A 10 -0.71 -43.33 -60.47
C ALA A 10 -0.13 -43.80 -59.13
N VAL A 11 -0.86 -43.52 -58.05
CA VAL A 11 -0.49 -43.73 -56.64
C VAL A 11 -1.04 -45.06 -56.10
N PRO A 12 -0.35 -45.75 -55.17
CA PRO A 12 -0.97 -46.66 -54.21
C PRO A 12 -1.01 -46.06 -52.79
N LEU A 13 -2.10 -46.35 -52.06
CA LEU A 13 -2.34 -45.87 -50.68
C LEU A 13 -1.56 -46.68 -49.64
N SER A 14 -1.02 -46.00 -48.62
CA SER A 14 -0.30 -46.61 -47.49
C SER A 14 -1.14 -46.64 -46.20
N MET A 15 -1.15 -47.79 -45.51
CA MET A 15 -1.83 -47.94 -44.21
C MET A 15 -1.00 -47.34 -43.06
N LYS A 16 -1.68 -46.70 -42.10
CA LYS A 16 -1.03 -46.11 -40.90
C LYS A 16 -0.34 -47.19 -40.04
N SER A 17 0.89 -46.93 -39.62
CA SER A 17 1.69 -47.81 -38.77
C SER A 17 1.22 -47.83 -37.30
N GLY A 18 1.56 -48.90 -36.57
CA GLY A 18 1.08 -49.17 -35.21
C GLY A 18 1.43 -48.13 -34.14
N ASP A 19 2.46 -47.29 -34.36
CA ASP A 19 2.81 -46.22 -33.42
C ASP A 19 1.79 -45.06 -33.43
N SER A 20 1.12 -44.79 -34.56
CA SER A 20 0.09 -43.76 -34.64
C SER A 20 -1.09 -44.06 -33.69
N GLN A 21 -1.56 -45.31 -33.66
CA GLN A 21 -2.62 -45.74 -32.73
C GLN A 21 -2.16 -45.72 -31.25
N LYS A 22 -0.87 -45.91 -31.01
CA LYS A 22 -0.26 -45.90 -29.66
C LYS A 22 -0.13 -44.47 -29.12
N GLN A 23 0.15 -43.51 -29.99
CA GLN A 23 0.14 -42.07 -29.67
C GLN A 23 -1.29 -41.56 -29.42
N GLU A 24 -2.25 -41.87 -30.29
CA GLU A 24 -3.67 -41.49 -30.11
C GLU A 24 -4.22 -41.99 -28.76
N LYS A 25 -3.99 -43.26 -28.39
CA LYS A 25 -4.39 -43.81 -27.08
C LYS A 25 -3.72 -43.11 -25.89
N ARG A 26 -2.48 -42.62 -26.03
CA ARG A 26 -1.79 -41.83 -24.98
C ARG A 26 -2.38 -40.43 -24.86
N GLN A 27 -2.69 -39.77 -25.98
CA GLN A 27 -3.29 -38.44 -26.02
C GLN A 27 -4.72 -38.47 -25.45
N GLN A 28 -5.52 -39.48 -25.79
CA GLN A 28 -6.86 -39.69 -25.26
C GLN A 28 -6.83 -39.91 -23.74
N LYS A 29 -5.91 -40.74 -23.22
CA LYS A 29 -5.71 -40.90 -21.75
C LYS A 29 -5.31 -39.59 -21.05
N ARG A 30 -4.50 -38.73 -21.68
CA ARG A 30 -4.15 -37.40 -21.13
C ARG A 30 -5.38 -36.49 -21.09
N LEU A 31 -6.20 -36.46 -22.14
CA LEU A 31 -7.45 -35.69 -22.17
C LEU A 31 -8.46 -36.18 -21.13
N THR A 32 -8.63 -37.49 -20.95
CA THR A 32 -9.48 -38.05 -19.89
C THR A 32 -9.00 -37.65 -18.50
N ARG A 33 -7.69 -37.74 -18.20
CA ARG A 33 -7.12 -37.28 -16.93
C ARG A 33 -7.34 -35.79 -16.70
N ARG A 34 -7.16 -34.95 -17.74
CA ARG A 34 -7.37 -33.50 -17.64
C ARG A 34 -8.84 -33.15 -17.37
N ARG A 35 -9.80 -33.86 -17.99
CA ARG A 35 -11.24 -33.72 -17.67
C ARG A 35 -11.57 -34.17 -16.25
N ILE A 36 -11.00 -35.28 -15.78
CA ILE A 36 -11.18 -35.74 -14.38
C ILE A 36 -10.65 -34.67 -13.41
N LEU A 37 -9.43 -34.15 -13.62
CA LEU A 37 -8.85 -33.09 -12.79
C LEU A 37 -9.70 -31.81 -12.77
N LEU A 38 -10.27 -31.39 -13.91
CA LEU A 38 -11.17 -30.24 -13.98
C LEU A 38 -12.48 -30.47 -13.21
N VAL A 39 -13.06 -31.68 -13.29
CA VAL A 39 -14.26 -32.04 -12.51
C VAL A 39 -13.96 -32.08 -11.01
N TRP A 40 -12.84 -32.67 -10.60
CA TRP A 40 -12.42 -32.65 -9.19
C TRP A 40 -12.17 -31.22 -8.70
N SER A 41 -11.47 -30.38 -9.47
CA SER A 41 -11.26 -28.97 -9.15
C SER A 41 -12.59 -28.22 -8.96
N ALA A 42 -13.54 -28.38 -9.89
CA ALA A 42 -14.87 -27.76 -9.78
C ALA A 42 -15.64 -28.24 -8.54
N VAL A 43 -15.57 -29.53 -8.19
CA VAL A 43 -16.17 -30.07 -6.96
C VAL A 43 -15.48 -29.50 -5.71
N THR A 44 -14.14 -29.37 -5.71
CA THR A 44 -13.41 -28.76 -4.60
C THR A 44 -13.80 -27.29 -4.41
N PHE A 45 -13.94 -26.51 -5.48
CA PHE A 45 -14.44 -25.12 -5.40
C PHE A 45 -15.88 -25.05 -4.87
N LEU A 46 -16.76 -26.00 -5.24
CA LEU A 46 -18.14 -26.05 -4.78
C LEU A 46 -18.23 -26.40 -3.28
N VAL A 47 -17.39 -27.33 -2.80
CA VAL A 47 -17.30 -27.70 -1.38
C VAL A 47 -16.63 -26.60 -0.55
N LEU A 48 -15.59 -25.95 -1.07
CA LEU A 48 -14.94 -24.83 -0.39
C LEU A 48 -15.87 -23.61 -0.32
N GLY A 49 -16.61 -23.33 -1.40
CA GLY A 49 -17.62 -22.27 -1.44
C GLY A 49 -18.76 -22.48 -0.44
N THR A 50 -19.29 -23.70 -0.31
CA THR A 50 -20.29 -23.99 0.73
C THR A 50 -19.71 -23.89 2.14
N PHE A 51 -18.46 -24.31 2.36
CA PHE A 51 -17.79 -24.14 3.66
C PHE A 51 -17.59 -22.66 4.04
N ILE A 52 -17.21 -21.81 3.08
CA ILE A 52 -17.07 -20.36 3.27
C ILE A 52 -18.43 -19.72 3.57
N ILE A 53 -19.50 -20.09 2.85
CA ILE A 53 -20.86 -19.61 3.12
C ILE A 53 -21.36 -20.06 4.51
N GLN A 54 -21.07 -21.30 4.92
CA GLN A 54 -21.46 -21.83 6.23
C GLN A 54 -20.69 -21.17 7.38
N ALA A 55 -19.38 -20.90 7.19
CA ALA A 55 -18.54 -20.23 8.17
C ALA A 55 -18.86 -18.72 8.28
N GLY A 56 -19.19 -18.06 7.16
CA GLY A 56 -19.58 -16.66 7.13
C GLY A 56 -20.88 -16.37 7.89
N ARG A 57 -21.87 -17.28 7.81
CA ARG A 57 -23.15 -17.13 8.56
C ARG A 57 -22.98 -17.19 10.09
N ASN A 58 -21.87 -17.73 10.60
CA ASN A 58 -21.57 -17.80 12.02
C ASN A 58 -20.65 -16.66 12.52
N ARG A 59 -20.33 -15.67 11.67
CA ARG A 59 -19.54 -14.48 12.02
C ARG A 59 -20.28 -13.19 11.64
N ALA A 60 -21.46 -12.99 12.23
CA ALA A 60 -22.16 -11.70 12.11
C ALA A 60 -21.53 -10.65 13.05
N PRO A 61 -21.01 -9.52 12.54
CA PRO A 61 -20.68 -8.37 13.39
C PRO A 61 -21.96 -7.70 13.93
N GLN A 62 -21.80 -6.82 14.91
CA GLN A 62 -22.91 -6.24 15.68
C GLN A 62 -23.88 -5.42 14.81
N ALA A 63 -25.18 -5.59 15.05
CA ALA A 63 -26.27 -4.97 14.29
C ALA A 63 -26.42 -3.44 14.46
N ALA A 64 -25.45 -2.75 15.08
CA ALA A 64 -25.48 -1.32 15.35
C ALA A 64 -24.99 -0.46 14.17
N VAL A 65 -24.07 -0.98 13.35
CA VAL A 65 -23.46 -0.22 12.22
C VAL A 65 -24.25 -0.40 10.91
N LEU A 66 -25.02 -1.48 10.79
CA LEU A 66 -25.74 -1.87 9.56
C LEU A 66 -27.05 -1.10 9.29
N LYS A 67 -27.51 -0.23 10.21
CA LYS A 67 -28.80 0.49 10.04
C LYS A 67 -28.73 1.72 9.13
N ASP A 68 -27.55 2.28 8.91
CA ASP A 68 -27.35 3.55 8.19
C ASP A 68 -26.75 3.37 6.77
N LEU A 69 -26.55 2.12 6.31
CA LEU A 69 -26.03 1.86 4.96
C LEU A 69 -27.14 2.09 3.91
N PRO A 70 -26.94 2.97 2.90
CA PRO A 70 -27.92 3.14 1.84
C PRO A 70 -28.03 1.86 1.00
N ALA A 71 -29.26 1.41 0.74
CA ALA A 71 -29.51 0.30 -0.18
C ALA A 71 -29.04 0.68 -1.60
N ALA A 72 -28.04 -0.04 -2.11
CA ALA A 72 -27.50 0.22 -3.44
C ALA A 72 -28.51 -0.17 -4.54
N ASN A 73 -29.25 0.81 -5.04
CA ASN A 73 -30.08 0.67 -6.24
C ASN A 73 -29.18 0.57 -7.47
N LEU A 74 -28.84 -0.66 -7.87
CA LEU A 74 -28.24 -0.97 -9.17
C LEU A 74 -29.13 -1.93 -9.95
N LEU A 75 -29.36 -1.57 -11.22
CA LEU A 75 -30.11 -2.28 -12.26
C LEU A 75 -31.64 -2.29 -12.10
N GLY A 76 -32.30 -1.54 -12.99
CA GLY A 76 -33.75 -1.58 -13.16
C GLY A 76 -34.22 -2.86 -13.85
N SER A 77 -35.39 -3.34 -13.47
CA SER A 77 -36.15 -4.36 -14.22
C SER A 77 -37.65 -4.06 -14.15
N TYR A 78 -38.39 -4.55 -15.13
CA TYR A 78 -39.72 -4.06 -15.49
C TYR A 78 -40.84 -4.42 -14.49
N SER A 79 -41.87 -3.58 -14.50
CA SER A 79 -43.12 -3.67 -13.74
C SER A 79 -43.87 -5.01 -13.87
N LEU A 80 -44.47 -5.45 -12.76
CA LEU A 80 -45.82 -6.01 -12.71
C LEU A 80 -46.36 -5.81 -11.28
N GLY A 81 -47.49 -5.12 -11.14
CA GLY A 81 -48.02 -4.69 -9.83
C GLY A 81 -49.16 -5.54 -9.28
N SER A 82 -49.57 -5.23 -8.06
CA SER A 82 -50.85 -5.64 -7.46
C SER A 82 -51.31 -4.60 -6.43
N VAL A 83 -52.63 -4.38 -6.38
CA VAL A 83 -53.32 -3.35 -5.58
C VAL A 83 -54.01 -4.00 -4.37
N GLU A 84 -53.99 -3.32 -3.22
CA GLU A 84 -55.03 -3.27 -2.16
C GLU A 84 -54.44 -2.38 -1.02
N ASN A 85 -54.98 -1.24 -0.57
CA ASN A 85 -56.31 -0.73 -0.17
C ASN A 85 -56.56 -0.72 1.35
N ASP A 86 -57.17 0.38 1.81
CA ASP A 86 -58.00 0.57 3.02
C ASP A 86 -57.33 0.66 4.43
N ILE A 87 -57.83 1.43 5.42
CA ILE A 87 -58.56 2.73 5.45
C ILE A 87 -58.57 3.29 6.91
N ASP A 88 -58.74 4.61 7.06
CA ASP A 88 -59.26 5.40 8.22
C ASP A 88 -58.36 6.05 9.30
N SER A 89 -58.99 7.04 9.96
CA SER A 89 -58.50 8.25 10.64
C SER A 89 -58.93 8.27 12.15
N PRO A 90 -58.98 9.38 12.93
CA PRO A 90 -58.61 10.80 12.72
C PRO A 90 -57.83 11.47 13.89
N GLU A 91 -57.68 12.81 13.79
CA GLU A 91 -57.02 13.77 14.71
C GLU A 91 -57.76 14.03 16.06
N PRO A 92 -57.29 14.97 16.91
CA PRO A 92 -57.75 16.37 16.76
C PRO A 92 -56.71 17.50 16.99
N VAL A 93 -56.95 18.66 16.36
CA VAL A 93 -56.34 19.99 16.63
C VAL A 93 -57.25 20.80 17.59
N PRO A 94 -56.72 21.73 18.41
CA PRO A 94 -56.81 23.19 18.14
C PRO A 94 -55.58 24.01 18.66
N GLU A 95 -55.27 25.27 18.30
CA GLU A 95 -55.76 26.22 17.26
C GLU A 95 -54.69 27.32 16.94
N GLN A 96 -55.10 28.53 16.54
CA GLN A 96 -54.38 29.67 15.93
C GLN A 96 -54.16 30.88 16.88
N ASP A 97 -53.23 31.80 16.54
CA ASP A 97 -53.57 33.22 16.28
C ASP A 97 -52.43 34.03 15.63
N ALA A 98 -52.71 35.22 15.06
CA ALA A 98 -51.77 35.97 14.21
C ALA A 98 -51.78 37.52 14.39
N LEU A 99 -50.69 38.17 13.91
CA LEU A 99 -50.54 39.60 13.49
C LEU A 99 -50.69 40.72 14.55
N ALA A 100 -49.67 41.61 14.65
CA ALA A 100 -49.76 43.04 14.23
C ALA A 100 -48.58 43.94 14.70
N MET A 101 -48.41 45.07 13.99
CA MET A 101 -47.31 46.06 14.05
C MET A 101 -47.38 47.11 15.18
N ALA A 102 -46.20 47.60 15.61
CA ALA A 102 -45.87 49.00 15.95
C ALA A 102 -44.33 49.09 16.16
N GLY A 103 -43.57 50.16 15.90
CA GLY A 103 -43.92 51.53 15.50
C GLY A 103 -43.39 52.56 16.51
N ASN A 104 -42.36 53.35 16.16
CA ASN A 104 -42.13 54.72 16.68
C ASN A 104 -41.01 55.47 15.92
N GLU A 105 -41.18 56.78 15.82
CA GLU A 105 -40.38 57.75 15.08
C GLU A 105 -39.42 58.54 16.01
N GLU A 106 -38.43 59.26 15.45
CA GLU A 106 -38.41 60.74 15.58
C GLU A 106 -37.37 61.45 14.67
N LEU A 107 -37.87 62.46 13.94
CA LEU A 107 -37.29 63.78 13.63
C LEU A 107 -35.97 63.96 12.83
N GLN A 108 -36.19 64.14 11.53
CA GLN A 108 -35.68 65.18 10.61
C GLN A 108 -35.44 66.59 11.21
N PRO A 109 -34.68 67.54 10.58
CA PRO A 109 -35.16 68.19 9.32
C PRO A 109 -34.16 68.80 8.29
N THR A 110 -34.61 68.81 7.01
CA THR A 110 -34.45 69.84 5.93
C THR A 110 -33.06 70.36 5.51
N THR A 111 -32.75 70.58 4.21
CA THR A 111 -33.39 71.61 3.32
C THR A 111 -33.10 71.36 1.82
N GLU A 112 -34.02 71.76 0.92
CA GLU A 112 -33.94 71.70 -0.56
C GLU A 112 -33.24 72.92 -1.21
N LYS A 113 -32.77 72.82 -2.49
CA LYS A 113 -33.36 73.52 -3.68
C LYS A 113 -32.51 73.46 -5.00
N GLU A 114 -33.23 73.37 -6.14
CA GLU A 114 -32.98 73.95 -7.51
C GLU A 114 -31.63 73.69 -8.25
N SER A 115 -31.50 73.71 -9.60
CA SER A 115 -32.41 73.57 -10.78
C SER A 115 -31.58 73.48 -12.10
N GLU A 116 -32.13 72.89 -13.18
CA GLU A 116 -31.60 72.83 -14.58
C GLU A 116 -31.72 74.20 -15.34
N PRO A 117 -31.35 74.43 -16.66
CA PRO A 117 -31.07 73.49 -17.78
C PRO A 117 -30.02 73.85 -18.91
N ASP A 118 -29.94 72.93 -19.90
CA ASP A 118 -29.75 73.06 -21.38
C ASP A 118 -28.38 73.25 -22.12
N ALA A 119 -27.94 72.16 -22.78
CA ALA A 119 -27.57 71.96 -24.22
C ALA A 119 -26.45 72.77 -24.95
N PRO A 120 -25.93 72.37 -26.16
CA PRO A 120 -26.24 71.19 -27.00
C PRO A 120 -25.06 70.34 -27.60
N ALA A 121 -25.36 69.08 -27.91
CA ALA A 121 -24.95 68.21 -29.04
C ALA A 121 -23.56 68.29 -29.73
N GLU A 122 -22.90 67.11 -29.82
CA GLU A 122 -22.21 66.65 -31.05
C GLU A 122 -22.44 65.14 -31.26
N THR A 123 -22.50 64.70 -32.52
CA THR A 123 -23.04 63.38 -32.93
C THR A 123 -21.95 62.31 -33.05
N GLN A 124 -22.14 61.14 -32.41
CA GLN A 124 -21.35 59.93 -32.68
C GLN A 124 -22.25 58.70 -32.89
N LEU A 125 -21.74 57.76 -33.70
CA LEU A 125 -22.43 56.55 -34.16
C LEU A 125 -22.53 55.50 -33.03
N PRO A 126 -23.55 54.62 -33.03
CA PRO A 126 -23.68 53.58 -32.01
C PRO A 126 -22.63 52.48 -32.21
N PRO A 127 -21.99 51.99 -31.13
CA PRO A 127 -21.32 50.69 -31.15
C PRO A 127 -22.35 49.55 -31.19
N SER A 128 -21.94 48.40 -31.72
CA SER A 128 -22.78 47.21 -31.88
C SER A 128 -23.26 46.63 -30.55
N GLU A 129 -24.41 45.95 -30.58
CA GLU A 129 -24.93 45.17 -29.45
C GLU A 129 -23.91 44.12 -28.99
N GLU A 130 -23.52 44.17 -27.72
CA GLU A 130 -22.82 43.07 -27.07
C GLU A 130 -23.81 41.93 -26.79
N THR A 131 -23.58 40.78 -27.42
CA THR A 131 -24.24 39.52 -27.06
C THR A 131 -23.98 39.22 -25.58
N PRO A 132 -24.97 38.79 -24.78
CA PRO A 132 -24.73 38.37 -23.42
C PRO A 132 -23.73 37.21 -23.39
N ASN A 133 -22.58 37.40 -22.74
CA ASN A 133 -21.61 36.32 -22.55
C ASN A 133 -22.27 35.18 -21.76
N GLU A 134 -22.27 34.00 -22.37
CA GLU A 134 -22.42 32.72 -21.70
C GLU A 134 -21.36 32.63 -20.57
N PRO A 135 -21.68 32.08 -19.39
CA PRO A 135 -20.72 32.06 -18.29
C PRO A 135 -19.48 31.28 -18.68
N GLU A 136 -18.35 31.99 -18.83
CA GLU A 136 -17.06 31.38 -19.11
C GLU A 136 -16.78 30.31 -18.07
N THR A 137 -16.74 29.05 -18.53
CA THR A 137 -16.37 27.93 -17.68
C THR A 137 -14.89 28.10 -17.39
N SER A 138 -14.57 28.56 -16.19
CA SER A 138 -13.21 28.76 -15.70
C SER A 138 -12.41 27.46 -15.83
N VAL A 139 -11.65 27.34 -16.92
CA VAL A 139 -10.64 26.30 -17.09
C VAL A 139 -9.54 26.58 -16.07
N LEU A 140 -9.58 25.83 -14.97
CA LEU A 140 -8.53 25.84 -13.96
C LEU A 140 -7.19 25.46 -14.61
N PRO A 141 -6.10 26.19 -14.33
CA PRO A 141 -4.79 25.91 -14.93
C PRO A 141 -4.10 24.74 -14.20
N THR A 142 -4.59 23.52 -14.38
CA THR A 142 -3.90 22.29 -13.93
C THR A 142 -2.66 22.06 -14.79
N ASN A 143 -1.57 22.77 -14.50
CA ASN A 143 -0.26 22.68 -15.19
C ASN A 143 0.51 21.38 -14.87
N ALA A 144 -0.19 20.24 -14.87
CA ALA A 144 0.37 18.89 -14.77
C ALA A 144 0.20 18.18 -16.12
N GLU A 145 0.83 18.70 -17.15
CA GLU A 145 0.94 18.01 -18.44
C GLU A 145 1.79 16.74 -18.28
N LEU A 146 1.49 15.70 -19.06
CA LEU A 146 2.31 14.48 -19.09
C LEU A 146 3.71 14.82 -19.63
N ASN A 147 4.73 14.21 -19.03
CA ASN A 147 6.10 14.41 -19.50
C ASN A 147 6.30 13.66 -20.82
N THR A 148 6.76 14.38 -21.85
CA THR A 148 7.17 13.83 -23.14
C THR A 148 8.69 13.92 -23.26
N TYR A 149 9.37 12.78 -23.34
CA TYR A 149 10.81 12.74 -23.54
C TYR A 149 11.20 12.71 -25.03
N SER A 150 12.34 13.33 -25.37
CA SER A 150 12.92 13.30 -26.73
C SER A 150 14.12 12.36 -26.77
N GLU A 151 14.12 11.40 -27.71
CA GLU A 151 14.99 10.22 -27.80
C GLU A 151 16.47 10.54 -28.20
N THR A 152 16.98 11.74 -27.90
CA THR A 152 18.15 12.30 -28.59
C THR A 152 19.34 12.69 -27.69
N ALA A 153 19.22 12.58 -26.35
CA ALA A 153 20.34 12.78 -25.43
C ALA A 153 20.17 11.97 -24.12
N PRO A 154 21.26 11.51 -23.48
CA PRO A 154 21.20 10.94 -22.13
C PRO A 154 20.71 11.97 -21.11
N VAL A 155 19.87 11.53 -20.18
CA VAL A 155 19.50 12.30 -18.99
C VAL A 155 20.69 12.35 -18.03
N THR A 156 20.96 13.53 -17.48
CA THR A 156 21.85 13.66 -16.32
C THR A 156 21.01 13.42 -15.07
N TYR A 157 21.21 12.29 -14.44
CA TYR A 157 20.49 11.87 -13.24
C TYR A 157 21.40 11.98 -12.01
N TYR A 158 20.83 12.41 -10.90
CA TYR A 158 21.51 12.44 -9.61
C TYR A 158 20.95 11.29 -8.79
N ALA A 159 21.80 10.34 -8.40
CA ALA A 159 21.40 9.19 -7.60
C ALA A 159 20.70 9.64 -6.32
N GLN A 160 19.61 8.96 -5.97
CA GLN A 160 18.81 9.20 -4.78
C GLN A 160 19.11 8.16 -3.70
N SER A 161 18.74 8.44 -2.46
CA SER A 161 18.67 7.46 -1.37
C SER A 161 18.08 6.11 -1.84
N GLY A 162 18.76 5.00 -1.54
CA GLY A 162 18.32 3.65 -1.90
C GLY A 162 18.47 3.24 -3.38
N ASP A 163 19.08 4.05 -4.25
CA ASP A 163 19.29 3.66 -5.66
C ASP A 163 20.33 2.55 -5.83
N SER A 164 20.13 1.70 -6.83
CA SER A 164 21.09 0.67 -7.30
C SER A 164 21.00 0.50 -8.82
N LEU A 165 22.05 -0.02 -9.46
CA LEU A 165 22.12 -0.12 -10.92
C LEU A 165 20.97 -0.94 -11.51
N GLY A 166 20.62 -2.08 -10.90
CA GLY A 166 19.53 -2.94 -11.38
C GLY A 166 18.17 -2.25 -11.32
N VAL A 167 17.91 -1.48 -10.26
CA VAL A 167 16.65 -0.74 -10.09
C VAL A 167 16.58 0.44 -11.06
N LEU A 168 17.67 1.20 -11.22
CA LEU A 168 17.73 2.31 -12.18
C LEU A 168 17.58 1.82 -13.63
N ALA A 169 18.17 0.68 -13.99
CA ALA A 169 17.99 0.07 -15.31
C ALA A 169 16.51 -0.18 -15.62
N VAL A 170 15.76 -0.73 -14.66
CA VAL A 170 14.30 -0.93 -14.80
C VAL A 170 13.52 0.39 -14.82
N ARG A 171 13.86 1.36 -13.95
CA ARG A 171 13.18 2.66 -13.90
C ARG A 171 13.35 3.47 -15.19
N PHE A 172 14.51 3.42 -15.84
CA PHE A 172 14.80 4.13 -17.10
C PHE A 172 14.53 3.29 -18.37
N GLY A 173 14.31 1.98 -18.26
CA GLY A 173 14.10 1.09 -19.42
C GLY A 173 15.38 0.82 -20.23
N VAL A 174 16.53 0.77 -19.56
CA VAL A 174 17.87 0.61 -20.16
C VAL A 174 18.57 -0.65 -19.63
N ASP A 175 19.66 -1.07 -20.27
CA ASP A 175 20.52 -2.12 -19.72
C ASP A 175 21.44 -1.56 -18.62
N ILE A 176 21.87 -2.38 -17.66
CA ILE A 176 22.81 -1.93 -16.61
C ILE A 176 24.10 -1.34 -17.20
N SER A 177 24.58 -1.91 -18.32
CA SER A 177 25.76 -1.42 -19.05
C SER A 177 25.58 -0.06 -19.73
N ASP A 178 24.35 0.43 -19.86
CA ASP A 178 24.06 1.74 -20.43
C ASP A 178 24.21 2.87 -19.39
N ILE A 179 24.16 2.54 -18.09
CA ILE A 179 24.28 3.49 -16.98
C ILE A 179 25.75 3.84 -16.77
N GLN A 180 26.11 5.09 -17.06
CA GLN A 180 27.47 5.59 -16.90
C GLN A 180 27.57 6.55 -15.72
N GLY A 181 28.71 6.58 -15.04
CA GLY A 181 28.95 7.45 -13.89
C GLY A 181 30.43 7.64 -13.62
N ARG A 182 30.76 8.44 -12.61
CA ARG A 182 32.15 8.61 -12.18
C ARG A 182 32.58 7.44 -11.27
N GLY A 183 33.69 6.80 -11.61
CA GLY A 183 34.23 5.67 -10.84
C GLY A 183 33.58 4.33 -11.21
N ASP A 184 33.98 3.27 -10.53
CA ASP A 184 33.41 1.94 -10.74
C ASP A 184 32.04 1.86 -10.05
N LEU A 185 31.00 1.49 -10.81
CA LEU A 185 29.65 1.29 -10.29
C LEU A 185 29.46 -0.21 -10.00
N ALA A 186 29.36 -0.57 -8.73
CA ALA A 186 29.08 -1.96 -8.32
C ALA A 186 27.60 -2.31 -8.54
N ALA A 187 27.34 -3.50 -9.09
CA ALA A 187 25.98 -3.94 -9.41
C ALA A 187 25.18 -4.45 -8.21
N ASP A 188 25.88 -4.79 -7.12
CA ASP A 188 25.37 -5.39 -5.88
C ASP A 188 25.41 -4.44 -4.68
N GLN A 189 25.58 -3.13 -4.91
CA GLN A 189 25.66 -2.10 -3.87
C GLN A 189 24.68 -0.95 -4.13
N LEU A 190 24.44 -0.16 -3.09
CA LEU A 190 23.75 1.12 -3.20
C LEU A 190 24.66 2.16 -3.83
N ILE A 191 24.08 3.05 -4.64
CA ILE A 191 24.79 4.17 -5.26
C ILE A 191 24.77 5.35 -4.28
N PRO A 192 25.91 5.98 -3.95
CA PRO A 192 25.97 7.19 -3.16
C PRO A 192 25.04 8.29 -3.68
N GLU A 193 24.24 8.88 -2.78
CA GLU A 193 23.34 9.97 -3.11
C GLU A 193 24.09 11.17 -3.73
N GLY A 194 23.46 11.82 -4.70
CA GLY A 194 24.05 12.93 -5.45
C GLY A 194 25.10 12.51 -6.48
N GLN A 195 25.45 11.22 -6.58
CA GLN A 195 26.35 10.74 -7.63
C GLN A 195 25.72 10.97 -9.01
N VAL A 196 26.45 11.68 -9.86
CA VAL A 196 26.01 12.01 -11.21
C VAL A 196 26.15 10.79 -12.12
N LEU A 197 25.03 10.41 -12.72
CA LEU A 197 24.88 9.35 -13.70
C LEU A 197 24.41 9.93 -15.04
N PHE A 198 24.86 9.34 -16.13
CA PHE A 198 24.37 9.59 -17.49
C PHE A 198 23.63 8.35 -17.95
N ILE A 199 22.33 8.49 -18.18
CA ILE A 199 21.43 7.37 -18.47
C ILE A 199 20.69 7.66 -19.79
N PRO A 200 20.70 6.74 -20.78
CA PRO A 200 19.95 6.97 -22.02
C PRO A 200 18.46 7.18 -21.78
N ASN A 201 17.89 8.14 -22.50
CA ASN A 201 16.47 8.42 -22.41
C ASN A 201 15.69 7.52 -23.37
N ARG A 202 14.97 6.53 -22.85
CA ARG A 202 14.17 5.55 -23.63
C ARG A 202 12.69 5.53 -23.25
N LEU A 203 12.26 6.42 -22.36
CA LEU A 203 10.83 6.57 -22.03
C LEU A 203 10.19 7.53 -23.04
N GLU A 204 8.88 7.38 -23.27
CA GLU A 204 8.11 8.27 -24.15
C GLU A 204 7.24 9.21 -23.31
N ASN A 205 5.98 8.84 -23.09
CA ASN A 205 5.03 9.55 -22.23
C ASN A 205 5.10 8.99 -20.80
N THR A 206 5.27 9.86 -19.81
CA THR A 206 5.21 9.49 -18.39
C THR A 206 4.36 10.47 -17.57
N SER A 207 4.15 10.15 -16.28
CA SER A 207 3.75 11.14 -15.29
C SER A 207 4.70 12.35 -15.30
N PRO A 208 4.29 13.51 -14.74
CA PRO A 208 5.26 14.54 -14.38
C PRO A 208 6.36 13.96 -13.49
N ASN A 209 7.58 14.49 -13.63
CA ASN A 209 8.75 14.12 -12.81
C ASN A 209 8.90 14.99 -11.56
N GLN A 210 7.95 15.91 -11.31
CA GLN A 210 7.87 16.65 -10.06
C GLN A 210 7.66 15.68 -8.90
N LYS A 211 8.60 15.69 -7.95
CA LYS A 211 8.43 15.04 -6.66
C LYS A 211 7.40 15.82 -5.84
N VAL A 212 6.43 15.11 -5.28
CA VAL A 212 5.28 15.67 -4.55
C VAL A 212 5.31 15.38 -3.05
N PHE A 213 6.08 14.37 -2.62
CA PHE A 213 6.22 14.04 -1.20
C PHE A 213 7.57 13.38 -0.88
N PRO A 214 8.22 13.68 0.25
CA PRO A 214 9.47 13.05 0.67
C PRO A 214 9.30 11.59 1.14
N ASP A 215 10.41 10.87 1.22
CA ASP A 215 10.47 9.49 1.68
C ASP A 215 10.24 9.39 3.21
N SER A 216 10.83 10.30 3.99
CA SER A 216 10.78 10.33 5.46
C SER A 216 9.38 10.56 6.04
N GLU A 217 8.45 11.09 5.25
CA GLU A 217 7.08 11.36 5.67
C GLU A 217 6.10 10.29 5.15
N ILE A 218 6.57 9.29 4.38
CA ILE A 218 5.79 8.07 4.08
C ILE A 218 6.04 6.99 5.12
N VAL A 219 7.30 6.65 5.38
CA VAL A 219 7.65 5.61 6.37
C VAL A 219 7.62 6.19 7.77
N ASN A 220 7.44 5.35 8.80
CA ASN A 220 7.47 5.78 10.20
C ASN A 220 8.93 6.05 10.62
N SER A 221 9.49 7.15 10.14
CA SER A 221 10.91 7.53 10.18
C SER A 221 11.28 8.34 11.43
N PRO A 222 12.55 8.75 11.62
CA PRO A 222 12.96 9.59 12.74
C PRO A 222 12.16 10.90 12.86
N SER A 223 11.51 11.39 11.79
CA SER A 223 10.62 12.56 11.83
C SER A 223 9.29 12.32 12.56
N ALA A 224 8.97 11.08 12.92
CA ALA A 224 7.82 10.73 13.75
C ALA A 224 8.13 10.74 15.26
N VAL A 225 9.41 10.69 15.65
CA VAL A 225 9.83 10.61 17.07
C VAL A 225 9.29 11.80 17.86
N GLY A 226 8.54 11.50 18.93
CA GLY A 226 7.90 12.50 19.79
C GLY A 226 6.57 13.06 19.26
N PHE A 227 6.03 12.57 18.14
CA PHE A 227 4.69 12.93 17.68
C PHE A 227 3.60 12.13 18.42
N ASP A 228 2.96 12.76 19.40
CA ASP A 228 1.85 12.16 20.16
C ASP A 228 0.52 12.21 19.39
N VAL A 229 0.15 11.08 18.78
CA VAL A 229 -1.11 10.90 18.03
C VAL A 229 -2.35 11.12 18.92
N GLU A 230 -2.34 10.65 20.17
CA GLU A 230 -3.50 10.76 21.06
C GLU A 230 -3.75 12.22 21.46
N THR A 231 -2.71 12.93 21.88
CA THR A 231 -2.78 14.37 22.17
C THR A 231 -3.17 15.17 20.94
N TYR A 232 -2.61 14.87 19.75
CA TYR A 232 -2.97 15.58 18.51
C TYR A 232 -4.44 15.40 18.16
N VAL A 233 -4.94 14.15 18.12
CA VAL A 233 -6.33 13.83 17.78
C VAL A 233 -7.31 14.41 18.81
N ASN A 234 -7.00 14.34 20.10
CA ASN A 234 -7.85 14.91 21.15
C ASN A 234 -7.90 16.45 21.09
N ASN A 235 -6.79 17.12 20.76
CA ASN A 235 -6.76 18.57 20.58
C ASN A 235 -7.47 19.02 19.29
N ALA A 236 -7.45 18.20 18.24
CA ALA A 236 -8.16 18.47 16.99
C ALA A 236 -9.69 18.41 17.14
N GLY A 237 -10.19 17.54 18.02
CA GLY A 237 -11.59 17.55 18.51
C GLY A 237 -12.66 17.08 17.52
N GLY A 238 -12.31 16.71 16.30
CA GLY A 238 -13.23 16.16 15.30
C GLY A 238 -13.72 14.75 15.65
N PHE A 239 -14.51 14.16 14.74
CA PHE A 239 -15.13 12.85 14.90
C PHE A 239 -14.16 11.73 15.31
N LEU A 240 -12.91 11.75 14.82
CA LEU A 240 -11.87 10.78 15.15
C LEU A 240 -11.57 10.70 16.65
N SER A 241 -11.61 11.83 17.37
CA SER A 241 -11.37 11.90 18.82
C SER A 241 -12.41 11.17 19.66
N ARG A 242 -13.61 10.96 19.11
CA ARG A 242 -14.74 10.27 19.75
C ARG A 242 -15.02 8.91 19.12
N TYR A 243 -14.25 8.52 18.11
CA TYR A 243 -14.41 7.25 17.41
C TYR A 243 -13.86 6.09 18.24
N THR A 244 -14.59 4.96 18.23
CA THR A 244 -14.14 3.69 18.81
C THR A 244 -14.54 2.53 17.90
N GLU A 245 -13.67 1.52 17.82
CA GLU A 245 -13.89 0.29 17.06
C GLU A 245 -13.54 -0.94 17.92
N VAL A 246 -14.26 -2.05 17.75
CA VAL A 246 -13.93 -3.32 18.43
C VAL A 246 -13.03 -4.14 17.51
N LEU A 247 -11.74 -4.14 17.82
CA LEU A 247 -10.71 -4.87 17.08
C LEU A 247 -10.61 -6.32 17.57
N TYR A 248 -10.35 -7.25 16.64
CA TYR A 248 -10.14 -8.65 16.97
C TYR A 248 -8.91 -8.82 17.88
N ARG A 249 -9.09 -9.54 19.01
CA ARG A 249 -8.09 -9.77 20.09
C ARG A 249 -7.59 -8.55 20.86
N THR A 250 -7.63 -7.34 20.30
CA THR A 250 -7.25 -6.11 21.02
C THR A 250 -8.39 -5.53 21.85
N GLY A 251 -9.66 -5.76 21.47
CA GLY A 251 -10.82 -5.20 22.16
C GLY A 251 -11.22 -3.83 21.61
N THR A 252 -11.88 -3.00 22.42
CA THR A 252 -12.26 -1.64 22.02
C THR A 252 -11.03 -0.73 21.97
N ALA A 253 -10.77 -0.12 20.82
CA ALA A 253 -9.71 0.87 20.62
C ALA A 253 -10.31 2.22 20.18
N THR A 254 -9.65 3.32 20.53
CA THR A 254 -10.00 4.69 20.09
C THR A 254 -9.47 4.98 18.68
N GLY A 255 -9.98 6.02 18.02
CA GLY A 255 -9.47 6.48 16.72
C GLY A 255 -7.96 6.73 16.71
N ALA A 256 -7.42 7.35 17.76
CA ALA A 256 -5.98 7.57 17.93
C ALA A 256 -5.20 6.25 18.07
N GLN A 257 -5.66 5.34 18.94
CA GLN A 257 -5.02 4.03 19.14
C GLN A 257 -5.01 3.17 17.87
N ILE A 258 -6.03 3.31 17.01
CA ILE A 258 -6.11 2.61 15.72
C ILE A 258 -5.08 3.19 14.73
N VAL A 259 -4.90 4.52 14.69
CA VAL A 259 -3.88 5.18 13.87
C VAL A 259 -2.48 4.78 14.33
N GLU A 260 -2.20 4.88 15.63
CA GLU A 260 -0.92 4.48 16.24
C GLU A 260 -0.58 3.02 15.91
N LYS A 261 -1.53 2.10 16.17
CA LYS A 261 -1.37 0.68 15.88
C LYS A 261 -0.96 0.42 14.43
N VAL A 262 -1.62 1.06 13.46
CA VAL A 262 -1.30 0.85 12.04
C VAL A 262 0.05 1.50 11.69
N ALA A 263 0.35 2.68 12.23
CA ALA A 263 1.62 3.36 12.01
C ALA A 263 2.81 2.49 12.44
N THR A 264 2.80 1.98 13.68
CA THR A 264 3.86 1.13 14.23
C THR A 264 3.94 -0.23 13.52
N GLU A 265 2.80 -0.88 13.25
CA GLU A 265 2.78 -2.22 12.65
C GLU A 265 3.21 -2.25 11.18
N TYR A 266 2.78 -1.26 10.40
CA TYR A 266 3.07 -1.20 8.95
C TYR A 266 4.32 -0.35 8.65
N SER A 267 4.86 0.35 9.66
CA SER A 267 5.93 1.34 9.52
C SER A 267 5.58 2.47 8.54
N ILE A 268 4.36 3.02 8.69
CA ILE A 268 3.84 4.15 7.89
C ILE A 268 3.65 5.35 8.80
N HIS A 269 4.03 6.54 8.31
CA HIS A 269 4.11 7.75 9.12
C HIS A 269 2.75 8.15 9.74
N PRO A 270 2.64 8.37 11.07
CA PRO A 270 1.36 8.68 11.71
C PRO A 270 0.72 10.00 11.22
N ARG A 271 1.54 11.04 11.01
CA ARG A 271 1.10 12.32 10.40
C ARG A 271 0.48 12.13 8.99
N LEU A 272 1.01 11.20 8.17
CA LEU A 272 0.43 10.87 6.86
C LEU A 272 -0.94 10.20 6.99
N LEU A 273 -1.09 9.23 7.90
CA LEU A 273 -2.36 8.56 8.15
C LEU A 273 -3.44 9.56 8.58
N LEU A 274 -3.12 10.47 9.50
CA LEU A 274 -4.01 11.56 9.92
C LEU A 274 -4.37 12.51 8.77
N ALA A 275 -3.38 12.93 7.97
CA ALA A 275 -3.61 13.80 6.82
C ALA A 275 -4.52 13.16 5.76
N LEU A 276 -4.40 11.85 5.53
CA LEU A 276 -5.26 11.12 4.59
C LEU A 276 -6.68 10.98 5.13
N ILE A 277 -6.85 10.73 6.43
CA ILE A 277 -8.17 10.71 7.10
C ILE A 277 -8.87 12.06 6.92
N GLU A 278 -8.17 13.16 7.21
CA GLU A 278 -8.70 14.52 7.04
C GLU A 278 -9.03 14.82 5.57
N HIS A 279 -8.08 14.57 4.66
CA HIS A 279 -8.26 14.85 3.22
C HIS A 279 -9.44 14.10 2.59
N ARG A 280 -9.73 12.86 3.03
CA ARG A 280 -10.80 12.03 2.44
C ARG A 280 -12.15 12.15 3.14
N SER A 281 -12.19 12.49 4.43
CA SER A 281 -13.43 12.42 5.23
C SER A 281 -13.63 13.53 6.26
N GLY A 282 -12.63 14.38 6.51
CA GLY A 282 -12.72 15.47 7.48
C GLY A 282 -12.84 15.01 8.95
N TRP A 283 -12.51 13.75 9.29
CA TRP A 283 -12.72 13.25 10.66
C TRP A 283 -11.77 13.86 11.70
N VAL A 284 -10.64 14.48 11.31
CA VAL A 284 -9.64 14.95 12.29
C VAL A 284 -10.12 16.24 12.93
N TYR A 285 -10.59 17.20 12.13
CA TYR A 285 -11.10 18.49 12.62
C TYR A 285 -12.63 18.65 12.55
N GLY A 286 -13.33 17.80 11.81
CA GLY A 286 -14.76 17.93 11.54
C GLY A 286 -15.55 16.64 11.75
N GLU A 287 -16.70 16.55 11.06
CA GLU A 287 -17.61 15.40 11.10
C GLU A 287 -17.79 14.83 9.68
N PRO A 288 -17.99 13.51 9.51
CA PRO A 288 -18.28 12.92 8.21
C PRO A 288 -19.60 13.46 7.62
N GLN A 289 -19.55 13.95 6.38
CA GLN A 289 -20.69 14.58 5.71
C GLN A 289 -21.64 13.56 5.04
N SER A 290 -21.30 12.26 5.05
CA SER A 290 -22.11 11.20 4.44
C SER A 290 -21.95 9.85 5.17
N PRO A 291 -22.92 8.91 5.03
CA PRO A 291 -22.77 7.55 5.54
C PRO A 291 -21.53 6.83 4.98
N ASN A 292 -21.16 7.09 3.73
CA ASN A 292 -19.97 6.52 3.12
C ASN A 292 -18.69 7.05 3.78
N GLN A 293 -18.55 8.36 4.00
CA GLN A 293 -17.41 8.91 4.76
C GLN A 293 -17.38 8.45 6.21
N LYS A 294 -18.52 8.11 6.81
CA LYS A 294 -18.62 7.55 8.18
C LYS A 294 -18.25 6.05 8.25
N ALA A 295 -18.45 5.30 7.17
CA ALA A 295 -18.11 3.87 7.09
C ALA A 295 -16.70 3.61 6.52
N PHE A 296 -16.24 4.50 5.63
CA PHE A 296 -15.00 4.41 4.85
C PHE A 296 -14.24 5.74 4.92
N PRO A 297 -13.60 6.09 6.06
CA PRO A 297 -12.85 7.33 6.24
C PRO A 297 -11.78 7.63 5.17
N LEU A 298 -11.28 6.62 4.46
CA LEU A 298 -10.29 6.77 3.39
C LEU A 298 -10.88 6.51 2.00
N GLY A 299 -12.21 6.42 1.91
CA GLY A 299 -12.98 6.31 0.68
C GLY A 299 -12.81 4.99 -0.09
N ILE A 300 -12.12 3.99 0.47
CA ILE A 300 -11.93 2.67 -0.15
C ILE A 300 -13.21 1.86 0.04
N LEU A 301 -13.98 1.64 -1.03
CA LEU A 301 -15.35 1.09 -0.93
C LEU A 301 -15.41 -0.45 -0.95
N ASP A 302 -14.96 -1.11 0.13
CA ASP A 302 -15.26 -2.54 0.39
C ASP A 302 -16.29 -2.70 1.52
N VAL A 303 -17.53 -3.03 1.16
CA VAL A 303 -18.65 -3.25 2.09
C VAL A 303 -18.43 -4.39 3.10
N ASN A 304 -17.45 -5.26 2.87
CA ASN A 304 -17.08 -6.34 3.81
C ASN A 304 -16.01 -5.90 4.82
N ARG A 305 -15.39 -4.74 4.60
CA ARG A 305 -14.28 -4.17 5.39
C ARG A 305 -14.50 -2.68 5.76
N PRO A 306 -15.67 -2.29 6.32
CA PRO A 306 -15.85 -0.95 6.86
C PRO A 306 -15.03 -0.76 8.16
N GLY A 307 -14.99 0.47 8.66
CA GLY A 307 -14.28 0.81 9.90
C GLY A 307 -12.89 1.37 9.66
N LEU A 308 -12.39 2.13 10.63
CA LEU A 308 -11.15 2.87 10.50
C LEU A 308 -9.93 1.94 10.38
N TYR A 309 -9.90 0.86 11.15
CA TYR A 309 -8.77 -0.06 11.15
C TYR A 309 -8.60 -0.75 9.79
N ASN A 310 -9.68 -1.28 9.21
CA ASN A 310 -9.63 -1.93 7.90
C ASN A 310 -9.21 -0.96 6.77
N GLN A 311 -9.71 0.28 6.80
CA GLN A 311 -9.32 1.32 5.85
C GLN A 311 -7.83 1.64 5.95
N LEU A 312 -7.32 1.85 7.17
CA LEU A 312 -5.91 2.18 7.41
C LEU A 312 -4.98 1.02 7.03
N GLN A 313 -5.36 -0.24 7.28
CA GLN A 313 -4.58 -1.41 6.85
C GLN A 313 -4.44 -1.48 5.32
N GLU A 314 -5.53 -1.27 4.56
CA GLU A 314 -5.49 -1.27 3.09
C GLU A 314 -4.72 -0.05 2.54
N THR A 315 -4.87 1.12 3.16
CA THR A 315 -4.10 2.32 2.84
C THR A 315 -2.61 2.13 3.09
N ALA A 316 -2.21 1.62 4.26
CA ALA A 316 -0.82 1.36 4.60
C ALA A 316 -0.19 0.30 3.68
N GLY A 317 -0.92 -0.78 3.37
CA GLY A 317 -0.53 -1.76 2.36
C GLY A 317 -0.32 -1.13 0.98
N THR A 318 -1.24 -0.27 0.55
CA THR A 318 -1.19 0.39 -0.76
C THR A 318 -0.05 1.40 -0.87
N LEU A 319 0.14 2.24 0.15
CA LEU A 319 1.25 3.21 0.22
C LEU A 319 2.59 2.49 0.18
N GLY A 320 2.77 1.49 1.05
CA GLY A 320 3.99 0.69 1.10
C GLY A 320 4.25 -0.08 -0.20
N THR A 321 3.22 -0.64 -0.84
CA THR A 321 3.35 -1.29 -2.17
C THR A 321 3.86 -0.31 -3.25
N GLY A 322 3.43 0.96 -3.21
CA GLY A 322 3.97 2.00 -4.09
C GLY A 322 5.43 2.32 -3.75
N TYR A 323 5.71 2.59 -2.48
CA TYR A 323 7.02 2.96 -1.96
C TYR A 323 8.10 1.89 -2.21
N TYR A 324 7.89 0.68 -1.66
CA TYR A 324 8.84 -0.42 -1.75
C TYR A 324 8.86 -1.03 -3.15
N GLY A 325 7.73 -1.02 -3.85
CA GLY A 325 7.70 -1.34 -5.27
C GLY A 325 8.58 -0.41 -6.11
N TRP A 326 8.69 0.89 -5.79
CA TRP A 326 9.63 1.81 -6.42
C TRP A 326 11.09 1.53 -6.03
N ARG A 327 11.36 1.28 -4.73
CA ARG A 327 12.68 0.89 -4.21
C ARG A 327 13.22 -0.37 -4.89
N GLU A 328 12.36 -1.39 -5.11
CA GLU A 328 12.73 -2.68 -5.70
C GLU A 328 12.55 -2.73 -7.24
N GLY A 329 12.13 -1.63 -7.87
CA GLY A 329 11.91 -1.55 -9.33
C GLY A 329 10.70 -2.32 -9.86
N ARG A 330 9.82 -2.80 -8.97
CA ARG A 330 8.62 -3.60 -9.31
C ARG A 330 7.42 -2.74 -9.71
N THR A 331 7.30 -1.54 -9.13
CA THR A 331 6.25 -0.56 -9.44
C THR A 331 6.87 0.55 -10.30
N VAL A 332 6.67 0.50 -11.60
CA VAL A 332 7.09 1.55 -12.55
C VAL A 332 5.94 2.10 -13.41
N VAL A 333 4.76 1.49 -13.31
CA VAL A 333 3.53 1.86 -14.00
C VAL A 333 2.40 1.91 -12.97
N LEU A 334 1.59 2.97 -13.01
CA LEU A 334 0.34 3.07 -12.27
C LEU A 334 -0.78 2.41 -13.08
N THR A 335 -1.74 1.81 -12.39
CA THR A 335 -3.02 1.35 -12.96
C THR A 335 -4.16 2.06 -12.26
N PHE A 336 -5.00 2.74 -13.02
CA PHE A 336 -6.15 3.49 -12.55
C PHE A 336 -7.38 2.60 -12.35
N LYS A 337 -8.40 3.15 -11.68
CA LYS A 337 -9.64 2.45 -11.32
C LYS A 337 -10.45 1.93 -12.51
N ASP A 338 -10.34 2.59 -13.65
CA ASP A 338 -10.95 2.21 -14.94
C ASP A 338 -10.09 1.24 -15.76
N GLY A 339 -8.87 0.95 -15.31
CA GLY A 339 -7.90 0.10 -16.00
C GLY A 339 -6.98 0.84 -16.97
N GLU A 340 -7.04 2.18 -17.06
CA GLU A 340 -6.00 2.96 -17.72
C GLU A 340 -4.64 2.78 -17.00
N THR A 341 -3.52 2.96 -17.71
CA THR A 341 -2.18 2.82 -17.14
C THR A 341 -1.27 3.99 -17.51
N LEU A 342 -0.49 4.48 -16.55
CA LEU A 342 0.49 5.56 -16.77
C LEU A 342 1.89 5.11 -16.35
N ARG A 343 2.88 5.26 -17.23
CA ARG A 343 4.29 5.06 -16.89
C ARG A 343 4.74 6.18 -15.94
N LEU A 344 5.38 5.84 -14.83
CA LEU A 344 5.96 6.82 -13.92
C LEU A 344 7.25 7.42 -14.53
N ALA A 345 7.51 8.69 -14.29
CA ALA A 345 8.80 9.32 -14.58
C ALA A 345 9.92 8.67 -13.74
N ALA A 346 11.10 8.44 -14.34
CA ALA A 346 12.19 7.68 -13.73
C ALA A 346 12.88 8.40 -12.55
N GLU A 347 12.71 9.72 -12.47
CA GLU A 347 13.41 10.63 -11.55
C GLU A 347 12.65 10.89 -10.24
N LEU A 348 11.47 10.29 -10.06
CA LEU A 348 10.68 10.37 -8.83
C LEU A 348 11.41 9.69 -7.65
N ASN A 349 11.11 10.13 -6.43
CA ASN A 349 11.50 9.43 -5.20
C ASN A 349 10.39 8.43 -4.77
N ALA A 350 10.72 7.53 -3.85
CA ALA A 350 9.79 6.50 -3.38
C ALA A 350 8.57 7.13 -2.67
N GLY A 351 8.78 8.24 -1.96
CA GLY A 351 7.74 9.00 -1.25
C GLY A 351 6.63 9.49 -2.18
N SER A 352 7.01 10.11 -3.30
CA SER A 352 6.06 10.55 -4.32
C SER A 352 5.31 9.38 -4.94
N VAL A 353 6.00 8.29 -5.29
CA VAL A 353 5.38 7.12 -5.91
C VAL A 353 4.41 6.41 -4.98
N ALA A 354 4.63 6.43 -3.66
CA ALA A 354 3.69 5.92 -2.67
C ALA A 354 2.32 6.63 -2.74
N LEU A 355 2.31 7.97 -2.72
CA LEU A 355 1.08 8.75 -2.85
C LEU A 355 0.43 8.58 -4.23
N MET A 356 1.24 8.67 -5.29
CA MET A 356 0.76 8.52 -6.67
C MET A 356 0.07 7.16 -6.88
N HIS A 357 0.66 6.07 -6.35
CA HIS A 357 0.08 4.73 -6.38
C HIS A 357 -1.20 4.62 -5.55
N PHE A 358 -1.24 5.22 -4.36
CA PHE A 358 -2.44 5.24 -3.52
C PHE A 358 -3.62 5.92 -4.20
N PHE A 359 -3.43 7.14 -4.71
CA PHE A 359 -4.52 7.88 -5.35
C PHE A 359 -4.95 7.27 -6.69
N ALA A 360 -4.04 6.65 -7.45
CA ALA A 360 -4.35 6.06 -8.74
C ALA A 360 -5.35 4.89 -8.63
N ARG A 361 -5.23 4.04 -7.60
CA ARG A 361 -6.13 2.88 -7.43
C ARG A 361 -7.60 3.27 -7.20
N GLU A 362 -7.84 4.44 -6.63
CA GLU A 362 -9.19 4.91 -6.26
C GLU A 362 -9.82 5.87 -7.29
N SER A 363 -9.07 6.25 -8.34
CA SER A 363 -9.38 7.37 -9.23
C SER A 363 -9.16 7.04 -10.71
N THR A 364 -9.77 7.82 -11.59
CA THR A 364 -9.36 7.97 -12.99
C THR A 364 -8.11 8.85 -13.12
N LEU A 365 -7.45 8.88 -14.29
CA LEU A 365 -6.29 9.75 -14.53
C LEU A 365 -6.58 11.24 -14.27
N ALA A 366 -7.76 11.74 -14.66
CA ALA A 366 -8.13 13.14 -14.47
C ALA A 366 -8.35 13.49 -12.98
N GLU A 367 -9.06 12.65 -12.23
CA GLU A 367 -9.24 12.81 -10.79
C GLU A 367 -7.92 12.69 -10.02
N TRP A 368 -6.99 11.86 -10.50
CA TRP A 368 -5.66 11.70 -9.94
C TRP A 368 -4.79 12.95 -10.14
N LEU A 369 -4.83 13.57 -11.32
CA LEU A 369 -4.09 14.83 -11.58
C LEU A 369 -4.50 15.95 -10.61
N GLU A 370 -5.78 16.11 -10.32
CA GLU A 370 -6.25 17.08 -9.32
C GLU A 370 -5.81 16.72 -7.89
N GLN A 371 -5.91 15.44 -7.48
CA GLN A 371 -5.51 15.01 -6.13
C GLN A 371 -4.00 15.13 -5.86
N ILE A 372 -3.16 15.04 -6.90
CA ILE A 372 -1.70 15.14 -6.79
C ILE A 372 -1.17 16.56 -7.05
N TYR A 373 -1.70 17.28 -8.04
CA TYR A 373 -1.14 18.54 -8.54
C TYR A 373 -2.12 19.73 -8.54
N GLY A 374 -3.41 19.50 -8.27
CA GLY A 374 -4.43 20.55 -8.26
C GLY A 374 -4.37 21.50 -7.06
N GLU A 375 -5.22 22.52 -7.05
CA GLU A 375 -5.29 23.48 -5.94
C GLU A 375 -5.71 22.81 -4.62
N THR A 376 -6.50 21.74 -4.73
CA THR A 376 -7.01 20.97 -3.58
C THR A 376 -6.17 19.74 -3.21
N CYS A 377 -4.97 19.60 -3.80
CA CYS A 377 -4.14 18.40 -3.69
C CYS A 377 -3.78 17.99 -2.25
N PHE A 378 -3.42 16.71 -2.08
CA PHE A 378 -3.08 16.15 -0.78
C PHE A 378 -1.98 16.92 -0.03
N ALA A 379 -0.94 17.38 -0.73
CA ALA A 379 0.17 18.12 -0.13
C ALA A 379 -0.30 19.43 0.57
N ASN A 380 -1.36 20.07 0.06
CA ASN A 380 -1.97 21.25 0.67
C ASN A 380 -2.81 20.91 1.92
N THR A 381 -3.31 19.68 2.06
CA THR A 381 -3.86 19.21 3.35
C THR A 381 -2.74 18.93 4.35
N TYR A 382 -1.69 18.20 3.95
CA TYR A 382 -0.58 17.88 4.83
C TYR A 382 0.08 19.14 5.40
N THR A 383 0.39 20.11 4.54
CA THR A 383 1.07 21.37 4.91
C THR A 383 0.25 22.19 5.90
N ARG A 384 -1.10 22.19 5.80
CA ARG A 384 -1.98 22.85 6.79
C ARG A 384 -1.97 22.17 8.16
N MET A 385 -1.77 20.86 8.19
CA MET A 385 -1.84 20.05 9.41
C MET A 385 -0.51 19.96 10.15
N PHE A 386 0.61 19.98 9.41
CA PHE A 386 1.93 19.57 9.91
C PHE A 386 3.11 20.42 9.40
N ASP A 387 2.86 21.54 8.71
CA ASP A 387 3.87 22.33 7.97
C ASP A 387 4.45 21.57 6.75
N ASP A 388 5.29 22.27 5.98
CA ASP A 388 5.91 21.81 4.73
C ASP A 388 6.74 20.51 4.92
N PRO A 389 6.34 19.38 4.29
CA PRO A 389 6.99 18.10 4.49
C PRO A 389 8.45 18.11 3.99
N TRP A 390 8.79 18.92 2.99
CA TRP A 390 10.16 19.00 2.47
C TRP A 390 11.11 19.72 3.44
N ARG A 391 10.61 20.66 4.24
CA ARG A 391 11.37 21.30 5.33
C ARG A 391 11.65 20.34 6.48
N ILE A 392 10.76 19.39 6.71
CA ILE A 392 10.93 18.33 7.70
C ILE A 392 11.95 17.32 7.16
N ALA A 393 11.74 16.81 5.95
CA ALA A 393 12.65 15.88 5.28
C ALA A 393 14.10 16.38 5.19
N ALA A 394 14.32 17.68 4.96
CA ALA A 394 15.66 18.30 4.95
C ALA A 394 16.45 18.17 6.29
N GLN A 395 15.86 17.65 7.36
CA GLN A 395 16.50 17.37 8.65
C GLN A 395 16.72 15.87 8.92
N TYR A 396 16.05 14.98 8.16
CA TYR A 396 16.00 13.54 8.43
C TYR A 396 16.36 12.66 7.22
N GLU A 397 16.37 13.21 6.00
CA GLU A 397 16.82 12.52 4.79
C GLU A 397 18.30 12.80 4.50
N PRO A 398 19.01 11.86 3.84
CA PRO A 398 18.55 10.55 3.36
C PRO A 398 18.35 9.51 4.49
N LEU A 399 17.30 8.69 4.40
CA LEU A 399 17.03 7.64 5.38
C LEU A 399 18.03 6.48 5.31
N ILE A 400 18.47 6.10 4.09
CA ILE A 400 19.41 5.01 3.83
C ILE A 400 20.52 5.52 2.89
N THR A 401 21.71 5.77 3.45
CA THR A 401 22.91 6.11 2.67
C THR A 401 23.63 4.86 2.18
N ALA A 402 24.50 5.02 1.17
CA ALA A 402 25.25 3.92 0.57
C ALA A 402 26.34 3.31 1.50
N ASP A 403 26.69 3.98 2.59
CA ASP A 403 27.59 3.51 3.64
C ASP A 403 26.86 2.84 4.83
N VAL A 404 25.52 2.78 4.82
CA VAL A 404 24.77 1.97 5.78
C VAL A 404 25.08 0.48 5.56
N VAL A 405 25.62 -0.17 6.58
CA VAL A 405 25.90 -1.61 6.59
C VAL A 405 25.02 -2.27 7.65
N GLN A 406 24.46 -3.44 7.33
CA GLN A 406 23.75 -4.26 8.32
C GLN A 406 24.73 -4.72 9.42
N PRO A 407 24.36 -4.64 10.71
CA PRO A 407 25.12 -5.25 11.79
C PRO A 407 25.34 -6.75 11.57
N GLU A 408 26.31 -7.33 12.29
CA GLU A 408 26.47 -8.78 12.32
C GLU A 408 25.28 -9.41 13.05
N LEU A 409 24.49 -10.19 12.29
CA LEU A 409 23.35 -10.93 12.80
C LEU A 409 23.65 -12.43 12.77
N VAL A 410 23.14 -13.17 13.75
CA VAL A 410 23.12 -14.64 13.76
C VAL A 410 21.72 -15.17 13.51
N LEU A 411 21.65 -16.44 13.12
CA LEU A 411 20.36 -17.14 12.97
C LEU A 411 19.57 -17.13 14.29
N PRO A 412 18.26 -16.83 14.26
CA PRO A 412 17.44 -16.47 15.43
C PRO A 412 16.93 -17.68 16.24
N PHE A 413 17.75 -18.72 16.39
CA PHE A 413 17.40 -19.92 17.14
C PHE A 413 18.60 -20.56 17.85
N SER A 414 18.31 -21.35 18.88
CA SER A 414 19.31 -22.02 19.71
C SER A 414 20.30 -22.88 18.91
N GLU A 415 21.58 -22.83 19.30
CA GLU A 415 22.67 -23.59 18.67
C GLU A 415 22.39 -25.09 18.60
N GLY A 416 22.74 -25.70 17.46
CA GLY A 416 22.51 -27.13 17.21
C GLY A 416 21.05 -27.56 17.02
N VAL A 417 20.07 -26.67 17.15
CA VAL A 417 18.66 -26.97 16.85
C VAL A 417 18.40 -26.73 15.36
N VAL A 418 17.94 -27.77 14.65
CA VAL A 418 17.58 -27.67 13.23
C VAL A 418 16.18 -27.12 13.09
N TRP A 419 16.07 -25.99 12.39
CA TRP A 419 14.82 -25.36 11.97
C TRP A 419 14.61 -25.55 10.46
N THR A 420 13.41 -25.20 9.99
CA THR A 420 13.03 -25.25 8.57
C THR A 420 12.80 -23.84 8.05
N MET A 421 13.51 -23.42 7.01
CA MET A 421 13.16 -22.22 6.23
C MET A 421 11.89 -22.54 5.42
N THR A 422 10.74 -22.01 5.85
CA THR A 422 9.44 -22.33 5.21
C THR A 422 9.09 -21.39 4.08
N VAL A 423 9.52 -20.12 4.15
CA VAL A 423 9.22 -19.06 3.18
C VAL A 423 10.46 -18.20 2.99
N GLY A 424 10.75 -17.82 1.74
CA GLY A 424 11.82 -16.87 1.41
C GLY A 424 11.39 -15.41 1.58
N PRO A 425 12.11 -14.46 0.94
CA PRO A 425 11.80 -13.02 0.97
C PRO A 425 10.33 -12.71 0.66
N HIS A 426 9.58 -12.23 1.65
CA HIS A 426 8.15 -11.91 1.54
C HIS A 426 7.75 -10.69 2.41
N ALA A 427 6.46 -10.34 2.39
CA ALA A 427 5.88 -9.16 3.04
C ALA A 427 6.39 -8.93 4.48
N ALA A 428 6.98 -7.75 4.77
CA ALA A 428 7.43 -7.40 6.13
C ALA A 428 6.32 -7.50 7.18
N TRP A 429 5.12 -7.01 6.82
CA TRP A 429 3.93 -7.05 7.67
C TRP A 429 2.64 -7.05 6.84
N GLY A 430 1.71 -7.95 7.19
CA GLY A 430 0.34 -7.92 6.69
C GLY A 430 0.21 -7.90 5.17
N VAL A 431 -0.25 -6.77 4.63
CA VAL A 431 -0.52 -6.56 3.19
C VAL A 431 0.48 -5.60 2.51
N VAL A 432 1.57 -5.23 3.19
CA VAL A 432 2.64 -4.43 2.55
C VAL A 432 3.45 -5.34 1.62
N ASP A 433 3.39 -5.09 0.33
CA ASP A 433 4.24 -5.78 -0.65
C ASP A 433 5.66 -5.18 -0.62
N VAL A 434 6.44 -5.58 0.39
CA VAL A 434 7.89 -5.37 0.54
C VAL A 434 8.53 -6.68 0.95
N ARG A 435 9.53 -7.16 0.21
CA ARG A 435 10.06 -8.53 0.38
C ARG A 435 11.21 -8.56 1.39
N ALA A 436 10.91 -8.18 2.63
CA ALA A 436 11.86 -7.99 3.72
C ALA A 436 11.85 -9.09 4.82
N ALA A 437 10.81 -9.93 4.87
CA ALA A 437 10.66 -10.98 5.88
C ALA A 437 11.14 -12.35 5.41
N LEU A 438 11.47 -13.21 6.38
CA LEU A 438 11.80 -14.63 6.22
C LEU A 438 11.05 -15.46 7.27
N ASP A 439 10.56 -16.65 6.90
CA ASP A 439 9.88 -17.56 7.84
C ASP A 439 10.72 -18.79 8.18
N PHE A 440 10.79 -19.08 9.48
CA PHE A 440 11.40 -20.29 10.01
C PHE A 440 10.41 -21.07 10.90
N SER A 441 10.09 -22.30 10.52
CA SER A 441 9.35 -23.22 11.39
C SER A 441 10.31 -23.91 12.38
N PRO A 442 9.94 -24.01 13.67
CA PRO A 442 10.65 -24.87 14.60
C PRO A 442 10.52 -26.35 14.21
N PRO A 443 11.41 -27.23 14.71
CA PRO A 443 11.24 -28.67 14.59
C PRO A 443 9.94 -29.12 15.29
N LYS A 444 9.05 -29.77 14.53
CA LYS A 444 7.71 -30.20 14.99
C LYS A 444 7.31 -31.54 14.39
N SER A 445 6.49 -32.29 15.11
CA SER A 445 5.98 -33.60 14.69
C SER A 445 4.64 -33.54 13.93
N VAL A 446 3.94 -32.40 13.98
CA VAL A 446 2.61 -32.20 13.36
C VAL A 446 2.55 -30.79 12.75
N PRO A 447 1.93 -30.60 11.56
CA PRO A 447 1.65 -29.27 11.01
C PRO A 447 0.58 -28.51 11.79
N GLY A 448 0.54 -27.18 11.64
CA GLY A 448 -0.49 -26.32 12.22
C GLY A 448 -0.01 -25.53 13.45
N CYS A 449 -0.97 -25.02 14.22
CA CYS A 449 -0.74 -24.07 15.31
C CYS A 449 -0.56 -24.77 16.66
N GLU A 450 0.55 -25.48 16.80
CA GLU A 450 0.89 -26.24 18.01
C GLU A 450 1.84 -25.47 18.93
N LYS A 451 1.74 -25.70 20.25
CA LYS A 451 2.67 -25.08 21.21
C LYS A 451 4.09 -25.58 20.98
N SER A 452 5.00 -24.66 20.67
CA SER A 452 6.44 -24.95 20.58
C SER A 452 7.13 -24.74 21.92
N TYR A 453 8.17 -25.55 22.17
CA TYR A 453 9.12 -25.37 23.27
C TYR A 453 10.52 -24.96 22.77
N SER A 454 10.71 -24.85 21.45
CA SER A 454 11.94 -24.29 20.87
C SER A 454 12.01 -22.80 21.17
N TRP A 455 13.21 -22.29 21.41
CA TRP A 455 13.43 -20.86 21.62
C TRP A 455 13.75 -20.16 20.30
N VAL A 456 13.06 -19.04 20.06
CA VAL A 456 13.60 -17.95 19.24
C VAL A 456 14.60 -17.20 20.10
N THR A 457 15.76 -16.87 19.53
CA THR A 457 16.84 -16.15 20.21
C THR A 457 17.17 -14.85 19.48
N SER A 458 17.71 -13.87 20.20
CA SER A 458 18.09 -12.58 19.62
C SER A 458 19.21 -12.76 18.58
N SER A 459 19.01 -12.19 17.40
CA SER A 459 19.96 -12.19 16.29
C SER A 459 21.14 -11.25 16.53
N SER A 460 21.03 -10.32 17.48
CA SER A 460 22.01 -9.30 17.85
C SER A 460 21.91 -8.96 19.33
N ASP A 461 22.84 -8.14 19.83
CA ASP A 461 22.61 -7.35 21.03
C ASP A 461 21.51 -6.29 20.75
N GLY A 462 20.84 -5.80 21.80
CA GLY A 462 19.90 -4.68 21.67
C GLY A 462 18.88 -4.56 22.81
N TYR A 463 18.02 -3.55 22.72
CA TYR A 463 17.01 -3.19 23.70
C TYR A 463 15.59 -3.54 23.21
N VAL A 464 14.79 -4.21 24.05
CA VAL A 464 13.42 -4.58 23.70
C VAL A 464 12.49 -3.38 23.88
N VAL A 465 12.14 -2.74 22.76
CA VAL A 465 11.26 -1.55 22.71
C VAL A 465 9.78 -1.91 22.65
N ARG A 466 9.42 -3.05 22.04
CA ARG A 466 8.03 -3.55 21.98
C ARG A 466 7.95 -5.05 22.25
N SER A 467 6.96 -5.48 23.03
CA SER A 467 6.70 -6.90 23.32
C SER A 467 5.23 -7.18 23.63
N GLU A 468 4.42 -7.21 22.58
CA GLU A 468 2.97 -7.36 22.68
C GLU A 468 2.37 -7.99 21.43
N ASN A 469 1.13 -8.49 21.53
CA ASN A 469 0.33 -8.92 20.39
C ASN A 469 1.05 -9.89 19.43
N GLY A 470 1.88 -10.80 19.94
CA GLY A 470 2.64 -11.76 19.13
C GLY A 470 3.97 -11.24 18.55
N THR A 471 4.38 -10.02 18.90
CA THR A 471 5.58 -9.37 18.35
C THR A 471 6.58 -9.06 19.46
N VAL A 472 7.86 -9.19 19.17
CA VAL A 472 8.97 -8.58 19.91
C VAL A 472 9.77 -7.72 18.94
N VAL A 473 10.14 -6.51 19.35
CA VAL A 473 11.01 -5.64 18.57
C VAL A 473 12.23 -5.27 19.39
N VAL A 474 13.40 -5.42 18.76
CA VAL A 474 14.72 -5.14 19.34
C VAL A 474 15.34 -3.99 18.55
N ASP A 475 15.60 -2.89 19.25
CA ASP A 475 16.38 -1.73 18.81
C ASP A 475 17.87 -2.03 19.08
N LEU A 476 18.74 -1.81 18.09
CA LEU A 476 20.16 -2.17 18.16
C LEU A 476 21.09 -1.05 18.64
N ASP A 477 20.64 0.21 18.70
CA ASP A 477 21.44 1.32 19.26
C ASP A 477 21.00 1.72 20.68
N GLY A 478 19.78 1.35 21.07
CA GLY A 478 19.28 1.47 22.43
C GLY A 478 18.72 2.85 22.77
N ASP A 479 18.43 3.70 21.78
CA ASP A 479 17.78 4.99 22.00
C ASP A 479 16.30 4.88 22.40
N GLY A 480 15.70 3.70 22.18
CA GLY A 480 14.34 3.36 22.61
C GLY A 480 13.24 3.54 21.55
N ASN A 481 13.59 3.92 20.32
CA ASN A 481 12.63 4.18 19.25
C ASN A 481 12.66 3.07 18.18
N GLU A 482 11.52 2.87 17.49
CA GLU A 482 11.40 1.92 16.37
C GLU A 482 11.63 2.59 15.00
N GLU A 483 11.77 3.91 15.04
CA GLU A 483 11.85 4.89 13.96
C GLU A 483 13.30 5.22 13.56
N THR A 484 14.28 4.93 14.42
CA THR A 484 15.70 5.25 14.28
C THR A 484 16.55 3.98 14.17
N GLY A 485 17.79 4.14 13.72
CA GLY A 485 18.82 3.11 13.86
C GLY A 485 18.49 1.81 13.11
N TRP A 486 19.08 0.71 13.57
CA TRP A 486 18.74 -0.64 13.12
C TRP A 486 17.76 -1.29 14.08
N VAL A 487 16.70 -1.89 13.55
CA VAL A 487 15.65 -2.53 14.35
C VAL A 487 15.31 -3.90 13.78
N ILE A 488 15.17 -4.93 14.64
CA ILE A 488 14.76 -6.28 14.25
C ILE A 488 13.40 -6.61 14.84
N VAL A 489 12.49 -7.07 13.97
CA VAL A 489 11.11 -7.44 14.31
C VAL A 489 10.97 -8.96 14.28
N TYR A 490 10.62 -9.54 15.42
CA TYR A 490 10.31 -10.96 15.60
C TYR A 490 8.79 -11.10 15.79
N LEU A 491 8.10 -11.64 14.79
CA LEU A 491 6.65 -11.87 14.81
C LEU A 491 6.35 -13.37 15.04
N HIS A 492 5.13 -13.62 15.51
CA HIS A 492 4.62 -14.91 15.94
C HIS A 492 5.24 -15.45 17.23
N ILE A 493 5.62 -14.57 18.15
CA ILE A 493 6.15 -14.93 19.47
C ILE A 493 5.03 -15.09 20.52
N ALA A 494 4.88 -16.30 21.05
CA ALA A 494 3.89 -16.66 22.06
C ALA A 494 3.94 -15.72 23.27
N THR A 495 2.78 -15.36 23.83
CA THR A 495 2.73 -14.54 25.06
C THR A 495 3.30 -15.28 26.27
N GLU A 496 3.21 -16.61 26.30
CA GLU A 496 3.89 -17.42 27.31
C GLU A 496 5.40 -17.50 27.03
N GLY A 497 6.21 -16.91 27.92
CA GLY A 497 7.68 -16.93 27.80
C GLY A 497 8.29 -15.83 26.93
N ARG A 498 7.50 -14.86 26.45
CA ARG A 498 8.01 -13.69 25.73
C ARG A 498 8.86 -12.79 26.63
N VAL A 499 9.98 -12.31 26.13
CA VAL A 499 10.80 -11.28 26.79
C VAL A 499 9.99 -9.98 26.99
N PRO A 500 10.02 -9.32 28.16
CA PRO A 500 9.28 -8.07 28.38
C PRO A 500 10.00 -6.84 27.78
N VAL A 501 9.22 -5.78 27.51
CA VAL A 501 9.74 -4.44 27.17
C VAL A 501 10.70 -3.94 28.24
N GLY A 502 11.75 -3.24 27.83
CA GLY A 502 12.80 -2.72 28.71
C GLY A 502 13.90 -3.73 29.05
N THR A 503 13.91 -4.91 28.45
CA THR A 503 14.99 -5.89 28.59
C THR A 503 16.13 -5.53 27.63
N TRP A 504 17.36 -5.50 28.13
CA TRP A 504 18.55 -5.55 27.26
C TRP A 504 18.90 -7.01 26.98
N LEU A 505 19.12 -7.34 25.72
CA LEU A 505 19.47 -8.67 25.24
C LEU A 505 20.90 -8.68 24.71
N ALA A 506 21.63 -9.76 24.99
CA ALA A 506 22.80 -10.14 24.23
C ALA A 506 22.39 -11.04 23.04
N GLN A 507 23.24 -11.09 22.03
CA GLN A 507 23.10 -12.01 20.90
C GLN A 507 22.99 -13.47 21.39
N GLY A 508 21.91 -14.16 21.02
CA GLY A 508 21.60 -15.51 21.46
C GLY A 508 20.70 -15.62 22.70
N ASP A 509 20.38 -14.51 23.39
CA ASP A 509 19.41 -14.53 24.49
C ASP A 509 17.99 -14.86 24.02
N ASN A 510 17.17 -15.41 24.91
CA ASN A 510 15.82 -15.88 24.61
C ASN A 510 14.83 -14.72 24.35
N ILE A 511 14.23 -14.70 23.15
CA ILE A 511 13.13 -13.80 22.76
C ILE A 511 11.76 -14.36 23.20
N GLY A 512 11.57 -15.67 23.03
CA GLY A 512 10.30 -16.36 23.31
C GLY A 512 10.13 -17.64 22.49
N HIS A 513 8.90 -18.12 22.39
CA HIS A 513 8.55 -19.34 21.64
C HIS A 513 7.77 -19.00 20.36
N PRO A 514 8.01 -19.69 19.22
CA PRO A 514 7.24 -19.49 17.99
C PRO A 514 5.81 -20.04 18.12
N SER A 515 4.86 -19.38 17.45
CA SER A 515 3.42 -19.52 17.67
C SER A 515 2.58 -19.06 16.46
N CYS A 516 1.31 -18.72 16.68
CA CYS A 516 0.44 -18.04 15.70
C CYS A 516 -0.23 -16.80 16.32
N GLU A 517 0.40 -16.22 17.34
CA GLU A 517 -0.01 -14.93 17.89
C GLU A 517 0.47 -13.79 16.98
N GLY A 518 -0.25 -12.66 16.96
CA GLY A 518 0.03 -11.55 16.03
C GLY A 518 -0.35 -11.87 14.58
N GLY A 519 -1.08 -10.97 13.92
CA GLY A 519 -1.45 -11.11 12.52
C GLY A 519 -2.20 -12.40 12.14
N ILE A 520 -1.94 -12.89 10.93
CA ILE A 520 -2.52 -14.10 10.35
C ILE A 520 -1.39 -15.12 10.19
N SER A 521 -1.57 -16.32 10.74
CA SER A 521 -0.59 -17.42 10.60
C SER A 521 -1.31 -18.75 10.35
N THR A 522 -0.69 -19.63 9.55
CA THR A 522 -1.20 -20.97 9.22
C THR A 522 -0.65 -22.07 10.14
N GLY A 523 0.33 -21.75 10.99
CA GLY A 523 0.92 -22.67 11.95
C GLY A 523 2.13 -22.07 12.65
N SER A 524 2.64 -22.75 13.68
CA SER A 524 3.69 -22.18 14.52
C SER A 524 5.01 -22.01 13.76
N HIS A 525 5.48 -20.76 13.68
CA HIS A 525 6.74 -20.34 13.05
C HIS A 525 7.26 -19.05 13.71
N LEU A 526 8.48 -18.66 13.33
CA LEU A 526 9.03 -17.32 13.49
C LEU A 526 8.93 -16.62 12.12
N HIS A 527 8.38 -15.41 12.11
CA HIS A 527 8.50 -14.45 11.02
C HIS A 527 9.51 -13.38 11.46
N ILE A 528 10.58 -13.14 10.70
CA ILE A 528 11.62 -12.17 11.06
C ILE A 528 11.88 -11.17 9.93
N ALA A 529 11.91 -9.89 10.29
CA ALA A 529 12.19 -8.76 9.39
C ALA A 529 13.07 -7.71 10.10
N ARG A 530 13.58 -6.74 9.34
CA ARG A 530 14.42 -5.65 9.86
C ARG A 530 14.05 -4.30 9.24
N LYS A 531 14.25 -3.22 10.00
CA LYS A 531 14.11 -1.83 9.58
C LYS A 531 15.44 -1.10 9.74
N TYR A 532 15.63 -0.03 8.95
CA TYR A 532 16.61 1.01 9.22
C TYR A 532 15.94 2.38 9.12
N ASN A 533 16.06 3.22 10.15
CA ASN A 533 15.37 4.52 10.24
C ASN A 533 13.87 4.45 9.86
N GLY A 534 13.17 3.44 10.38
CA GLY A 534 11.75 3.21 10.10
C GLY A 534 11.42 2.58 8.74
N GLU A 535 12.35 2.58 7.77
CA GLU A 535 12.16 1.94 6.47
C GLU A 535 12.39 0.41 6.56
N TRP A 536 11.46 -0.40 6.04
CA TRP A 536 11.64 -1.84 5.93
C TRP A 536 12.74 -2.14 4.91
N VAL A 537 13.79 -2.86 5.33
CA VAL A 537 14.92 -3.16 4.43
C VAL A 537 14.67 -4.49 3.72
N PRO A 538 14.56 -4.54 2.37
CA PRO A 538 14.38 -5.78 1.62
C PRO A 538 15.38 -6.88 2.00
N ALA A 539 14.97 -8.14 1.88
CA ALA A 539 15.80 -9.27 2.26
C ALA A 539 16.82 -9.66 1.18
N ASP A 540 16.61 -9.23 -0.06
CA ASP A 540 17.57 -9.36 -1.17
C ASP A 540 17.76 -8.01 -1.86
N GLY A 541 18.73 -7.92 -2.77
CA GLY A 541 19.14 -6.70 -3.46
C GLY A 541 20.48 -6.14 -2.96
N PRO A 542 20.71 -4.82 -3.05
CA PRO A 542 22.01 -4.20 -2.75
C PRO A 542 22.36 -4.19 -1.26
N MET A 543 21.36 -4.33 -0.38
CA MET A 543 21.55 -4.47 1.07
C MET A 543 20.79 -5.71 1.55
N PRO A 544 21.28 -6.94 1.30
CA PRO A 544 20.56 -8.16 1.64
C PRO A 544 20.45 -8.39 3.15
N PHE A 545 19.53 -9.26 3.56
CA PHE A 545 19.46 -9.79 4.91
C PHE A 545 20.50 -10.92 5.04
N ILE A 546 21.48 -10.72 5.92
CA ILE A 546 22.55 -11.70 6.18
C ILE A 546 22.49 -12.15 7.64
N MET A 547 22.42 -13.47 7.89
CA MET A 547 22.45 -14.05 9.25
C MET A 547 23.43 -15.23 9.30
N SER A 548 24.40 -15.23 10.22
CA SER A 548 25.46 -16.27 10.33
C SER A 548 26.16 -16.56 8.98
N GLY A 549 26.37 -15.51 8.18
CA GLY A 549 26.95 -15.58 6.83
C GLY A 549 26.00 -16.05 5.72
N TRP A 550 24.76 -16.44 6.05
CA TRP A 550 23.73 -16.79 5.06
C TRP A 550 23.09 -15.53 4.49
N ARG A 551 23.30 -15.27 3.19
CA ARG A 551 22.63 -14.22 2.43
C ARG A 551 21.27 -14.71 1.93
N ALA A 552 20.20 -13.98 2.21
CA ALA A 552 18.90 -14.23 1.58
C ALA A 552 18.89 -13.84 0.09
N VAL A 553 18.23 -14.67 -0.72
CA VAL A 553 18.06 -14.49 -2.16
C VAL A 553 16.61 -14.78 -2.53
N MET A 554 16.01 -13.91 -3.33
CA MET A 554 14.58 -13.91 -3.65
C MET A 554 14.23 -14.82 -4.84
N ASP A 555 13.13 -15.58 -4.74
CA ASP A 555 12.44 -16.09 -5.91
C ASP A 555 11.52 -15.00 -6.50
N PRO A 556 11.71 -14.57 -7.77
CA PRO A 556 10.86 -13.55 -8.37
C PRO A 556 9.40 -14.02 -8.58
N ILE A 557 9.15 -15.32 -8.70
CA ILE A 557 7.87 -15.90 -9.15
C ILE A 557 7.01 -16.41 -7.98
N SER A 558 7.61 -16.85 -6.87
CA SER A 558 6.89 -17.49 -5.76
C SER A 558 7.36 -17.03 -4.39
N LEU A 559 6.65 -17.49 -3.34
CA LEU A 559 7.06 -17.34 -1.93
C LEU A 559 8.24 -18.26 -1.53
N GLY A 560 8.89 -18.89 -2.52
CA GLY A 560 10.17 -19.55 -2.36
C GLY A 560 11.33 -18.56 -2.19
N GLY A 561 12.54 -19.05 -2.43
CA GLY A 561 13.78 -18.30 -2.24
C GLY A 561 14.82 -19.16 -1.54
N TRP A 562 15.97 -18.56 -1.27
CA TRP A 562 17.15 -19.26 -0.77
C TRP A 562 17.87 -18.48 0.31
N LEU A 563 18.60 -19.22 1.15
CA LEU A 563 19.71 -18.71 1.94
C LEU A 563 20.99 -19.33 1.37
N VAL A 564 21.97 -18.49 1.02
CA VAL A 564 23.21 -18.89 0.35
C VAL A 564 24.43 -18.51 1.20
N ARG A 565 25.36 -19.44 1.39
CA ARG A 565 26.61 -19.22 2.13
C ARG A 565 27.76 -19.95 1.44
N GLY A 566 28.55 -19.24 0.65
CA GLY A 566 29.54 -19.87 -0.23
C GLY A 566 28.87 -20.82 -1.22
N ASP A 567 29.29 -22.09 -1.25
CA ASP A 567 28.66 -23.14 -2.06
C ASP A 567 27.42 -23.78 -1.41
N GLU A 568 27.09 -23.43 -0.16
CA GLU A 568 25.92 -23.97 0.55
C GLU A 568 24.64 -23.22 0.16
N VAL A 569 23.54 -23.96 -0.04
CA VAL A 569 22.22 -23.40 -0.36
C VAL A 569 21.14 -24.10 0.46
N VAL A 570 20.40 -23.33 1.25
CA VAL A 570 19.12 -23.74 1.84
C VAL A 570 18.00 -23.18 0.96
N THR A 571 17.01 -24.00 0.61
CA THR A 571 15.87 -23.63 -0.24
C THR A 571 14.60 -23.63 0.59
N ALA A 572 13.80 -22.56 0.53
CA ALA A 572 12.53 -22.49 1.25
C ALA A 572 11.55 -23.59 0.81
N ASP A 573 10.95 -24.30 1.77
CA ASP A 573 9.93 -25.33 1.50
C ASP A 573 8.89 -25.44 2.64
N LEU A 574 7.61 -25.30 2.27
CA LEU A 574 6.48 -25.34 3.21
C LEU A 574 6.27 -26.70 3.90
N TYR A 575 6.87 -27.78 3.40
CA TYR A 575 6.74 -29.14 3.91
C TYR A 575 7.95 -29.61 4.71
N GLY A 576 9.02 -28.81 4.81
CA GLY A 576 10.21 -29.15 5.58
C GLY A 576 11.05 -30.28 5.00
N VAL A 577 11.27 -30.27 3.68
CA VAL A 577 12.22 -31.21 3.06
C VAL A 577 13.67 -30.92 3.51
N PRO A 578 14.60 -31.91 3.50
CA PRO A 578 15.94 -31.70 4.05
C PRO A 578 16.77 -30.55 3.45
N SER A 579 16.48 -30.09 2.23
CA SER A 579 17.13 -28.91 1.63
C SER A 579 16.65 -27.56 2.18
N SER A 580 15.62 -27.56 3.03
CA SER A 580 15.11 -26.38 3.76
C SER A 580 15.59 -26.33 5.21
N HIS A 581 16.32 -27.37 5.67
CA HIS A 581 16.86 -27.42 7.02
C HIS A 581 18.03 -26.46 7.21
N ILE A 582 18.02 -25.76 8.33
CA ILE A 582 19.06 -24.79 8.71
C ILE A 582 19.30 -24.84 10.22
N SER A 583 20.55 -24.62 10.64
CA SER A 583 20.95 -24.51 12.04
C SER A 583 22.07 -23.47 12.18
N ARG A 584 22.24 -22.94 13.39
CA ARG A 584 23.33 -22.04 13.77
C ARG A 584 24.63 -22.84 13.95
#